data_AF-A0A971EFI6-F1
#
_entry.id   AF-A0A971EFI6-F1
#
_cell.length_a   1.000
_cell.length_b   1.000
_cell.length_c   1.000
_cell.angle_alpha   90.00
_cell.angle_beta   90.00
_cell.angle_gamma   90.00
#
_symmetry.space_group_name_H-M   'P 1'
#
loop_
_entity.id
_entity.type
_entity.pdbx_description
1 polymer ?
#
loop_
_entity_poly.entity_id
_entity_poly.type
_entity_poly.pdbx_seq_one_letter_code
_entity_poly.pdbx_strand_id
1 'polypeptide(L)'
;MKKWLGIILLVSLMMGGFWWNQQQQIPLQDSVLRLHVIANSDSLADQALKMEVKNQIVKVMQAEFSTADSKQEAWERAIRNKAVIEETARQVVAEWGYSYPVQVEIGEYQFPTKAYGNLVLPQGKYDAVRVVLGQGQGQNWWCVLFPPLCMVSSSDEGLSLGSVENPKITLKCLELLPQGARISRLYDPSQETPGDDRP
;
A
#
# COMPACT_ATOMS: atom_id res chain seq x y z
N MET A 1 -49.97 24.71 15.95
CA MET A 1 -48.67 25.32 15.57
C MET A 1 -47.49 24.76 16.36
N LYS A 2 -47.48 24.80 17.71
CA LYS A 2 -46.37 24.29 18.55
C LYS A 2 -45.99 22.80 18.35
N LYS A 3 -46.97 21.93 18.08
CA LYS A 3 -46.74 20.48 17.82
C LYS A 3 -45.98 20.20 16.51
N TRP A 4 -46.14 21.07 15.51
CA TRP A 4 -45.48 20.92 14.20
C TRP A 4 -44.03 21.45 14.24
N LEU A 5 -43.75 22.47 15.05
CA LEU A 5 -42.40 22.97 15.30
C LEU A 5 -41.48 21.90 15.92
N GLY A 6 -42.00 21.09 16.86
CA GLY A 6 -41.24 19.99 17.45
C GLY A 6 -40.90 18.88 16.44
N ILE A 7 -41.82 18.57 15.53
CA ILE A 7 -41.60 17.56 14.48
C ILE A 7 -40.57 18.05 13.46
N ILE A 8 -40.65 19.32 13.04
CA ILE A 8 -39.69 19.91 12.09
C ILE A 8 -38.26 19.90 12.68
N LEU A 9 -38.11 20.20 13.98
CA LEU A 9 -36.80 20.20 14.65
C LEU A 9 -36.22 18.78 14.79
N LEU A 10 -37.06 17.78 15.04
CA LEU A 10 -36.65 16.37 15.06
C LEU A 10 -36.22 15.86 13.68
N VAL A 11 -36.98 16.23 12.64
CA VAL A 11 -36.65 15.86 11.25
C VAL A 11 -35.38 16.55 10.78
N SER A 12 -35.13 17.82 11.14
CA SER A 12 -33.88 18.50 10.79
C SER A 12 -32.67 17.91 11.51
N LEU A 13 -32.83 17.44 12.76
CA LEU A 13 -31.76 16.79 13.53
C LEU A 13 -31.44 15.39 12.98
N MET A 14 -32.47 14.62 12.59
CA MET A 14 -32.30 13.33 11.90
C MET A 14 -31.70 13.49 10.51
N MET A 15 -32.16 14.45 9.71
CA MET A 15 -31.58 14.75 8.41
C MET A 15 -30.13 15.23 8.57
N GLY A 16 -29.85 16.17 9.48
CA GLY A 16 -28.50 16.66 9.75
C GLY A 16 -27.53 15.54 10.17
N GLY A 17 -27.98 14.62 11.02
CA GLY A 17 -27.21 13.42 11.38
C GLY A 17 -26.97 12.46 10.22
N PHE A 18 -27.94 12.31 9.32
CA PHE A 18 -27.83 11.48 8.12
C PHE A 18 -26.84 12.07 7.09
N TRP A 19 -26.86 13.39 6.88
CA TRP A 19 -25.89 14.10 6.03
C TRP A 19 -24.48 14.07 6.63
N TRP A 20 -24.33 14.16 7.96
CA TRP A 20 -23.02 14.04 8.64
C TRP A 20 -22.41 12.64 8.47
N ASN A 21 -23.24 11.59 8.52
CA ASN A 21 -22.78 10.20 8.41
C ASN A 21 -22.38 9.81 6.98
N GLN A 22 -22.85 10.53 5.96
CA GLN A 22 -22.53 10.25 4.56
C GLN A 22 -21.15 10.81 4.13
N GLN A 23 -20.51 11.65 4.96
CA GLN A 23 -19.31 12.42 4.59
C GLN A 23 -17.99 11.63 4.67
N GLN A 24 -17.94 10.38 5.15
CA GLN A 24 -16.65 9.76 5.56
C GLN A 24 -16.38 8.35 4.99
N GLN A 25 -16.72 8.07 3.74
CA GLN A 25 -16.16 6.89 3.04
C GLN A 25 -15.28 7.33 1.88
N ILE A 26 -14.03 7.67 2.19
CA ILE A 26 -12.97 7.80 1.18
C ILE A 26 -12.76 6.40 0.58
N PRO A 27 -12.87 6.22 -0.76
CA PRO A 27 -12.55 4.95 -1.40
C PRO A 27 -11.16 4.48 -1.00
N LEU A 28 -10.97 3.17 -0.77
CA LEU A 28 -9.65 2.66 -0.35
C LEU A 28 -8.56 3.03 -1.35
N GLN A 29 -8.89 3.09 -2.64
CA GLN A 29 -8.00 3.53 -3.72
C GLN A 29 -7.47 4.95 -3.50
N ASP A 30 -8.32 5.84 -2.98
CA ASP A 30 -7.99 7.24 -2.74
C ASP A 30 -7.26 7.47 -1.42
N SER A 31 -7.17 6.44 -0.57
CA SER A 31 -6.54 6.50 0.75
C SER A 31 -5.11 5.96 0.78
N VAL A 32 -4.65 5.26 -0.28
CA VAL A 32 -3.36 4.57 -0.28
C VAL A 32 -2.42 5.02 -1.39
N LEU A 33 -1.11 5.03 -1.10
CA LEU A 33 -0.03 5.07 -2.09
C LEU A 33 0.65 3.70 -2.11
N ARG A 34 0.68 3.06 -3.27
CA ARG A 34 1.25 1.70 -3.40
C ARG A 34 2.69 1.72 -3.90
N LEU A 35 3.39 0.61 -3.72
CA LEU A 35 4.68 0.32 -4.34
C LEU A 35 4.56 -1.01 -5.07
N HIS A 36 5.18 -1.09 -6.23
CA HIS A 36 5.49 -2.39 -6.82
C HIS A 36 6.86 -2.40 -7.49
N VAL A 37 7.54 -3.52 -7.29
CA VAL A 37 8.86 -3.78 -7.88
C VAL A 37 8.71 -4.94 -8.84
N ILE A 38 9.12 -4.76 -10.08
CA ILE A 38 9.04 -5.75 -11.15
C ILE A 38 10.43 -6.31 -11.39
N ALA A 39 10.60 -7.62 -11.24
CA ALA A 39 11.86 -8.29 -11.46
C ALA A 39 12.22 -8.32 -12.95
N ASN A 40 13.51 -8.49 -13.24
CA ASN A 40 13.97 -8.67 -14.61
C ASN A 40 13.42 -9.95 -15.25
N SER A 41 13.38 -11.06 -14.50
CA SER A 41 12.80 -12.36 -14.90
C SER A 41 12.27 -13.15 -13.69
N ASP A 42 11.73 -14.34 -13.92
CA ASP A 42 11.26 -15.28 -12.88
C ASP A 42 12.34 -16.20 -12.31
N SER A 43 13.61 -15.97 -12.66
CA SER A 43 14.70 -16.71 -12.03
C SER A 43 14.75 -16.44 -10.54
N LEU A 44 15.13 -17.45 -9.74
CA LEU A 44 15.26 -17.29 -8.28
C LEU A 44 16.17 -16.13 -7.89
N ALA A 45 17.23 -15.87 -8.67
CA ALA A 45 18.14 -14.76 -8.43
C ALA A 45 17.47 -13.40 -8.66
N ASP A 46 16.71 -13.23 -9.75
CA ASP A 46 15.99 -11.98 -10.04
C ASP A 46 14.85 -11.72 -9.04
N GLN A 47 14.19 -12.79 -8.58
CA GLN A 47 13.18 -12.71 -7.53
C GLN A 47 13.80 -12.29 -6.20
N ALA A 48 14.96 -12.84 -5.83
CA ALA A 48 15.68 -12.44 -4.62
C ALA A 48 16.22 -11.00 -4.71
N LEU A 49 16.75 -10.60 -5.87
CA LEU A 49 17.18 -9.23 -6.13
C LEU A 49 16.03 -8.23 -5.98
N LYS A 50 14.85 -8.54 -6.53
CA LYS A 50 13.63 -7.72 -6.35
C LYS A 50 13.31 -7.52 -4.87
N MET A 51 13.40 -8.58 -4.06
CA MET A 51 13.15 -8.50 -2.63
C MET A 51 14.14 -7.58 -1.92
N GLU A 52 15.42 -7.69 -2.26
CA GLU A 52 16.46 -6.83 -1.68
C GLU A 52 16.28 -5.36 -2.07
N VAL A 53 16.02 -5.09 -3.36
CA VAL A 53 15.71 -3.73 -3.84
C VAL A 53 14.51 -3.14 -3.07
N LYS A 54 13.43 -3.92 -2.93
CA LYS A 54 12.26 -3.48 -2.16
C LYS A 54 12.63 -3.16 -0.71
N ASN A 55 13.40 -4.02 -0.05
CA ASN A 55 13.77 -3.83 1.35
C ASN A 55 14.61 -2.56 1.54
N GLN A 56 15.59 -2.30 0.67
CA GLN A 56 16.41 -1.09 0.75
C GLN A 56 15.62 0.18 0.44
N ILE A 57 14.74 0.18 -0.57
CA ILE A 57 13.85 1.32 -0.85
C ILE A 57 12.98 1.63 0.37
N VAL A 58 12.32 0.62 0.95
CA VAL A 58 11.45 0.81 2.12
C VAL A 58 12.23 1.36 3.30
N LYS A 59 13.47 0.89 3.52
CA LYS A 59 14.35 1.37 4.59
C LYS A 59 14.73 2.84 4.41
N VAL A 60 15.21 3.24 3.23
CA VAL A 60 15.61 4.63 2.95
C VAL A 60 14.42 5.58 3.03
N MET A 61 13.26 5.13 2.58
CA MET A 61 12.04 5.94 2.55
C MET A 61 11.24 5.92 3.86
N GLN A 62 11.71 5.21 4.88
CA GLN A 62 10.98 5.01 6.14
C GLN A 62 10.62 6.33 6.83
N ALA A 63 11.59 7.23 6.97
CA ALA A 63 11.38 8.52 7.62
C ALA A 63 10.39 9.41 6.86
N GLU A 64 10.42 9.34 5.53
CA GLU A 64 9.54 10.13 4.67
C GLU A 64 8.09 9.70 4.80
N PHE A 65 7.79 8.41 4.65
CA PHE A 65 6.38 7.97 4.66
C PHE A 65 5.80 7.79 6.07
N SER A 66 6.61 7.53 7.09
CA SER A 66 6.12 7.46 8.48
C SER A 66 5.64 8.81 9.02
N THR A 67 6.15 9.92 8.47
CA THR A 67 5.77 11.28 8.88
C THR A 67 4.74 11.94 7.96
N ALA A 68 4.38 11.32 6.84
CA ALA A 68 3.31 11.83 5.96
C ALA A 68 1.93 11.65 6.60
N ASP A 69 1.06 12.65 6.54
CA ASP A 69 -0.27 12.62 7.18
C ASP A 69 -1.41 12.37 6.19
N SER A 70 -1.12 12.37 4.89
CA SER A 70 -2.10 12.07 3.83
C SER A 70 -1.46 11.37 2.63
N LYS A 71 -2.30 10.73 1.81
CA LYS A 71 -1.88 10.14 0.52
C LYS A 71 -1.21 11.19 -0.37
N GLN A 72 -1.79 12.39 -0.44
CA GLN A 72 -1.28 13.49 -1.26
C GLN A 72 0.13 13.90 -0.84
N GLU A 73 0.36 14.03 0.47
CA GLU A 73 1.69 14.36 0.98
C GLU A 73 2.69 13.23 0.70
N ALA A 74 2.28 11.97 0.88
CA ALA A 74 3.11 10.82 0.52
C ALA A 74 3.44 10.79 -0.98
N TRP A 75 2.48 11.11 -1.84
CA TRP A 75 2.69 11.22 -3.29
C TRP A 75 3.73 12.28 -3.63
N GLU A 76 3.63 13.47 -3.05
CA GLU A 76 4.60 14.54 -3.26
C GLU A 76 5.99 14.18 -2.72
N ARG A 77 6.07 13.51 -1.56
CA ARG A 77 7.33 12.97 -1.02
C ARG A 77 7.93 11.92 -1.95
N ALA A 78 7.12 11.05 -2.56
CA ALA A 78 7.58 10.09 -3.53
C ALA A 78 8.15 10.77 -4.79
N ILE A 79 7.47 11.81 -5.30
CA ILE A 79 7.97 12.60 -6.44
C ILE A 79 9.31 13.26 -6.10
N ARG A 80 9.40 13.93 -4.95
CA ARG A 80 10.65 14.61 -4.54
C ARG A 80 11.81 13.65 -4.36
N ASN A 81 11.54 12.44 -3.86
CA ASN A 81 12.55 11.41 -3.59
C ASN A 81 12.71 10.40 -4.73
N LYS A 82 12.08 10.62 -5.89
CA LYS A 82 12.14 9.68 -7.03
C LYS A 82 13.58 9.31 -7.40
N ALA A 83 14.47 10.29 -7.46
CA ALA A 83 15.88 10.08 -7.77
C ALA A 83 16.60 9.25 -6.70
N VAL A 84 16.25 9.44 -5.43
CA VAL A 84 16.82 8.65 -4.32
C VAL A 84 16.37 7.20 -4.40
N ILE A 85 15.09 6.96 -4.73
CA ILE A 85 14.55 5.60 -4.93
C ILE A 85 15.25 4.90 -6.08
N GLU A 86 15.42 5.59 -7.21
CA GLU A 86 16.09 5.06 -8.40
C GLU A 86 17.56 4.73 -8.13
N GLU A 87 18.28 5.65 -7.49
CA GLU A 87 19.68 5.44 -7.14
C GLU A 87 19.86 4.29 -6.14
N THR A 88 18.99 4.19 -5.13
CA THR A 88 19.00 3.07 -4.17
C THR A 88 18.83 1.74 -4.88
N ALA A 89 17.86 1.63 -5.80
CA ALA A 89 17.65 0.43 -6.58
C ALA A 89 18.84 0.10 -7.48
N ARG A 90 19.43 1.11 -8.14
CA ARG A 90 20.64 0.93 -8.97
C ARG A 90 21.83 0.42 -8.16
N GLN A 91 22.03 0.94 -6.96
CA GLN A 91 23.12 0.52 -6.07
C GLN A 91 22.97 -0.96 -5.70
N VAL A 92 21.78 -1.39 -5.28
CA VAL A 92 21.52 -2.80 -4.95
C VAL A 92 21.73 -3.72 -6.15
N VAL A 93 21.24 -3.34 -7.34
CA VAL A 93 21.46 -4.10 -8.58
C VAL A 93 22.95 -4.28 -8.86
N ALA A 94 23.74 -3.21 -8.70
CA ALA A 94 25.19 -3.25 -8.91
C ALA A 94 25.92 -4.07 -7.85
N GLU A 95 25.53 -3.98 -6.58
CA GLU A 95 26.09 -4.77 -5.47
C GLU A 95 25.86 -6.27 -5.63
N TRP A 96 24.73 -6.66 -6.24
CA TRP A 96 24.44 -8.05 -6.60
C TRP A 96 25.17 -8.52 -7.87
N GLY A 97 25.99 -7.66 -8.48
CA GLY A 97 26.80 -7.99 -9.65
C GLY A 97 26.06 -7.88 -10.99
N TYR A 98 24.88 -7.25 -11.01
CA TYR A 98 24.10 -7.03 -12.24
C TYR A 98 24.28 -5.61 -12.78
N SER A 99 24.04 -5.44 -14.08
CA SER A 99 24.06 -4.14 -14.76
C SER A 99 22.71 -3.80 -15.36
N TYR A 100 21.62 -4.25 -14.73
CA TYR A 100 20.27 -4.02 -15.24
C TYR A 100 19.94 -2.52 -15.24
N PRO A 101 19.27 -2.00 -16.29
CA PRO A 101 18.63 -0.70 -16.17
C PRO A 101 17.59 -0.74 -15.05
N VAL A 102 17.46 0.37 -14.35
CA VAL A 102 16.42 0.57 -13.33
C VAL A 102 15.57 1.73 -13.79
N GLN A 103 14.26 1.56 -13.80
CA GLN A 103 13.31 2.61 -14.13
C GLN A 103 12.35 2.81 -12.97
N VAL A 104 12.26 4.05 -12.49
CA VAL A 104 11.26 4.44 -11.48
C VAL A 104 10.22 5.34 -12.12
N GLU A 105 8.95 5.05 -11.87
CA GLU A 105 7.82 5.84 -12.33
C GLU A 105 6.81 6.03 -11.20
N ILE A 106 6.07 7.13 -11.26
CA ILE A 106 5.04 7.47 -10.27
C ILE A 106 3.79 7.83 -11.07
N GLY A 107 2.71 7.10 -10.84
CA GLY A 107 1.54 7.12 -11.71
C GLY A 107 0.42 6.22 -11.20
N GLU A 108 -0.61 6.06 -12.01
CA GLU A 108 -1.73 5.16 -11.73
C GLU A 108 -1.54 3.83 -12.46
N TYR A 109 -1.59 2.71 -11.73
CA TYR A 109 -1.39 1.37 -12.26
C TYR A 109 -2.44 0.38 -11.78
N GLN A 110 -2.64 -0.70 -12.55
CA GLN A 110 -3.53 -1.80 -12.17
C GLN A 110 -2.85 -2.68 -11.13
N PHE A 111 -3.55 -2.97 -10.04
CA PHE A 111 -3.13 -3.91 -9.03
C PHE A 111 -4.15 -5.05 -8.93
N PRO A 112 -3.70 -6.29 -8.71
CA PRO A 112 -4.59 -7.38 -8.33
C PRO A 112 -5.11 -7.18 -6.89
N THR A 113 -6.11 -7.97 -6.52
CA THR A 113 -6.54 -8.07 -5.13
C THR A 113 -5.38 -8.59 -4.28
N LYS A 114 -5.06 -7.89 -3.18
CA LYS A 114 -3.98 -8.26 -2.26
C LYS A 114 -4.42 -8.17 -0.81
N ALA A 115 -4.06 -9.19 -0.04
CA ALA A 115 -4.26 -9.22 1.40
C ALA A 115 -2.97 -8.81 2.12
N TYR A 116 -3.14 -7.99 3.15
CA TYR A 116 -2.10 -7.53 4.06
C TYR A 116 -2.58 -7.80 5.48
N GLY A 117 -2.44 -9.06 5.93
CA GLY A 117 -2.97 -9.55 7.20
C GLY A 117 -4.49 -9.54 7.13
N ASN A 118 -5.14 -8.77 8.01
CA ASN A 118 -6.60 -8.63 8.01
C ASN A 118 -7.13 -7.56 7.03
N LEU A 119 -6.26 -6.84 6.33
CA LEU A 119 -6.66 -5.82 5.34
C LEU A 119 -6.68 -6.44 3.95
N VAL A 120 -7.79 -6.34 3.23
CA VAL A 120 -7.87 -6.71 1.81
C VAL A 120 -8.02 -5.45 0.95
N LEU A 121 -7.06 -5.25 0.05
CA LEU A 121 -7.15 -4.24 -1.01
C LEU A 121 -7.68 -4.89 -2.28
N PRO A 122 -8.85 -4.47 -2.80
CA PRO A 122 -9.44 -5.07 -3.99
C PRO A 122 -8.64 -4.74 -5.26
N GLN A 123 -8.80 -5.56 -6.29
CA GLN A 123 -8.29 -5.24 -7.62
C GLN A 123 -8.79 -3.88 -8.10
N GLY A 124 -7.91 -3.11 -8.75
CA GLY A 124 -8.27 -1.82 -9.31
C GLY A 124 -7.04 -0.98 -9.64
N LYS A 125 -7.31 0.27 -10.02
CA LYS A 125 -6.27 1.26 -10.29
C LYS A 125 -5.89 2.01 -9.03
N TYR A 126 -4.59 2.17 -8.82
CA TYR A 126 -4.03 2.84 -7.65
C TYR A 126 -2.88 3.75 -8.04
N ASP A 127 -2.75 4.86 -7.32
CA ASP A 127 -1.54 5.65 -7.26
C ASP A 127 -0.39 4.80 -6.71
N ALA A 128 0.71 4.71 -7.46
CA ALA A 128 1.84 3.91 -7.06
C ALA A 128 3.20 4.42 -7.54
N VAL A 129 4.22 4.04 -6.78
CA VAL A 129 5.61 4.04 -7.22
C VAL A 129 5.91 2.69 -7.88
N ARG A 130 6.28 2.72 -9.16
CA ARG A 130 6.67 1.56 -9.96
C ARG A 130 8.18 1.52 -10.14
N VAL A 131 8.80 0.42 -9.75
CA VAL A 131 10.23 0.17 -9.94
C VAL A 131 10.40 -1.04 -10.86
N VAL A 132 10.97 -0.83 -12.03
CA VAL A 132 11.21 -1.89 -13.02
C VAL A 132 12.69 -2.20 -13.07
N LEU A 133 13.04 -3.46 -12.84
CA LEU A 133 14.40 -3.97 -12.95
C LEU A 133 14.58 -4.64 -14.31
N GLY A 134 15.62 -4.25 -15.05
CA GLY A 134 15.96 -4.86 -16.33
C GLY A 134 14.84 -4.77 -17.35
N GLN A 135 14.44 -5.90 -17.92
CA GLN A 135 13.36 -5.97 -18.90
C GLN A 135 11.95 -5.99 -18.27
N GLY A 136 11.84 -6.12 -16.94
CA GLY A 136 10.56 -6.12 -16.24
C GLY A 136 9.65 -7.29 -16.62
N GLN A 137 10.20 -8.45 -16.95
CA GLN A 137 9.43 -9.64 -17.38
C GLN A 137 9.14 -10.60 -16.24
N GLY A 138 9.69 -10.35 -15.05
CA GLY A 138 9.47 -11.19 -13.89
C GLY A 138 8.26 -10.80 -13.05
N GLN A 139 7.95 -11.64 -12.08
CA GLN A 139 6.85 -11.43 -11.14
C GLN A 139 6.97 -10.10 -10.39
N ASN A 140 5.80 -9.50 -10.14
CA ASN A 140 5.65 -8.27 -9.37
C ASN A 140 5.71 -8.56 -7.86
N TRP A 141 6.35 -7.69 -7.11
CA TRP A 141 6.17 -7.58 -5.67
C TRP A 141 5.26 -6.40 -5.35
N TRP A 142 4.26 -6.57 -4.49
CA TRP A 142 3.21 -5.58 -4.25
C TRP A 142 3.20 -5.09 -2.80
N CYS A 143 3.17 -3.79 -2.58
CA CYS A 143 3.26 -3.22 -1.25
C CYS A 143 2.47 -1.90 -1.13
N VAL A 144 2.33 -1.38 0.10
CA VAL A 144 1.66 -0.11 0.40
C VAL A 144 2.62 0.81 1.16
N LEU A 145 3.03 1.92 0.51
CA LEU A 145 3.92 2.93 1.07
C LEU A 145 3.18 3.88 2.02
N PHE A 146 1.94 4.20 1.70
CA PHE A 146 1.07 5.00 2.55
C PHE A 146 -0.33 4.38 2.62
N PRO A 147 -0.89 4.18 3.82
CA PRO A 147 -0.19 4.14 5.09
C PRO A 147 1.00 3.17 5.05
N PRO A 148 2.05 3.35 5.88
CA PRO A 148 3.34 2.65 5.76
C PRO A 148 3.31 1.15 6.10
N LEU A 149 2.48 0.35 5.42
CA LEU A 149 2.33 -1.09 5.66
C LEU A 149 3.60 -1.86 5.28
N CYS A 150 4.33 -1.42 4.25
CA CYS A 150 5.61 -2.02 3.86
C CYS A 150 6.65 -2.07 4.99
N MET A 151 6.53 -1.19 5.98
CA MET A 151 7.47 -1.04 7.09
C MET A 151 7.09 -1.89 8.30
N VAL A 152 5.87 -2.44 8.32
CA VAL A 152 5.37 -3.31 9.41
C VAL A 152 5.15 -4.75 8.96
N SER A 153 5.16 -5.04 7.66
CA SER A 153 5.06 -6.40 7.12
C SER A 153 6.32 -6.76 6.31
N SER A 154 7.05 -7.78 6.76
CA SER A 154 8.25 -8.29 6.10
C SER A 154 7.97 -9.38 5.04
N SER A 155 6.77 -9.98 5.03
CA SER A 155 6.42 -11.11 4.16
C SER A 155 5.22 -10.83 3.24
N ASP A 156 5.13 -11.62 2.16
CA ASP A 156 3.94 -11.71 1.29
C ASP A 156 2.69 -12.20 2.05
N GLU A 157 2.90 -12.79 3.24
CA GLU A 157 1.87 -13.36 4.11
C GLU A 157 1.17 -12.30 4.99
N GLY A 158 1.41 -11.02 4.73
CA GLY A 158 0.63 -9.93 5.31
C GLY A 158 1.06 -9.46 6.69
N LEU A 159 0.25 -8.58 7.29
CA LEU A 159 0.53 -7.94 8.58
C LEU A 159 0.54 -8.97 9.72
N SER A 160 1.72 -9.33 10.20
CA SER A 160 1.88 -9.83 11.58
C SER A 160 2.03 -8.62 12.51
N LEU A 161 0.92 -8.16 13.07
CA LEU A 161 0.91 -7.14 14.14
C LEU A 161 1.57 -7.64 15.46
N GLY A 162 2.15 -8.85 15.47
CA GLY A 162 2.84 -9.44 16.63
C GLY A 162 4.36 -9.23 16.66
N SER A 163 4.98 -8.86 15.53
CA SER A 163 6.42 -8.61 15.41
C SER A 163 6.67 -7.14 15.08
N VAL A 164 6.28 -6.26 16.00
CA VAL A 164 6.31 -4.82 15.78
C VAL A 164 7.69 -4.26 16.13
N GLU A 165 8.53 -4.01 15.13
CA GLU A 165 9.77 -3.24 15.31
C GLU A 165 9.48 -1.75 15.59
N ASN A 166 8.29 -1.23 15.28
CA ASN A 166 7.93 0.16 15.54
C ASN A 166 6.43 0.39 15.89
N PRO A 167 6.08 0.64 17.17
CA PRO A 167 4.70 0.81 17.60
C PRO A 167 4.04 2.09 17.07
N LYS A 168 4.83 3.13 16.72
CA LYS A 168 4.30 4.38 16.16
C LYS A 168 3.77 4.20 14.75
N ILE A 169 4.49 3.43 13.91
CA ILE A 169 4.08 3.13 12.53
C ILE A 169 2.81 2.27 12.53
N THR A 170 2.74 1.32 13.46
CA THR A 170 1.55 0.48 13.65
C THR A 170 0.32 1.31 14.01
N LEU A 171 0.44 2.20 15.00
CA LEU A 171 -0.65 3.09 15.39
C LEU A 171 -1.10 3.98 14.24
N LYS A 172 -0.14 4.56 13.50
CA LYS A 172 -0.44 5.41 12.33
C LYS A 172 -1.17 4.64 11.22
N CYS A 173 -0.81 3.38 10.97
CA CYS A 173 -1.54 2.54 10.02
C CYS A 173 -2.99 2.28 10.48
N LEU A 174 -3.21 2.04 11.78
CA LEU A 174 -4.56 1.83 12.33
C LEU A 174 -5.41 3.11 12.30
N GLU A 175 -4.80 4.28 12.50
CA GLU A 175 -5.49 5.57 12.43
C GLU A 175 -5.91 5.94 11.00
N LEU A 176 -5.06 5.65 10.02
CA LEU A 176 -5.25 6.10 8.63
C LEU A 176 -6.03 5.12 7.75
N LEU A 177 -6.08 3.84 8.11
CA LEU A 177 -6.87 2.88 7.36
C LEU A 177 -8.36 3.12 7.60
N PRO A 178 -9.19 3.23 6.55
CA PRO A 178 -10.61 3.45 6.71
C PRO A 178 -11.24 2.33 7.53
N GLN A 179 -12.11 2.68 8.50
CA GLN A 179 -12.77 1.76 9.45
C GLN A 179 -13.69 0.71 8.78
N GLY A 180 -13.74 0.66 7.45
CA GLY A 180 -14.47 -0.31 6.64
C GLY A 180 -13.58 -1.26 5.83
N ALA A 181 -12.25 -1.20 5.98
CA ALA A 181 -11.38 -2.28 5.55
C ALA A 181 -11.86 -3.56 6.22
N ARG A 182 -12.44 -4.48 5.46
CA ARG A 182 -12.98 -5.73 6.00
C ARG A 182 -11.85 -6.48 6.70
N ILE A 183 -11.80 -6.36 8.02
CA ILE A 183 -11.04 -7.25 8.90
C ILE A 183 -11.68 -8.61 8.71
N SER A 184 -11.11 -9.42 7.80
CA SER A 184 -11.55 -10.80 7.61
C SER A 184 -11.27 -11.57 8.88
N ARG A 185 -12.25 -11.60 9.80
CA ARG A 185 -12.36 -12.72 10.73
C ARG A 185 -12.44 -13.96 9.85
N LEU A 186 -11.46 -14.86 10.03
CA LEU A 186 -11.21 -16.08 9.27
C LEU A 186 -10.40 -15.85 7.98
N TYR A 187 -9.10 -15.57 8.13
CA TYR A 187 -8.13 -16.17 7.23
C TYR A 187 -8.17 -17.69 7.50
N ASP A 188 -8.77 -18.43 6.58
CA ASP A 188 -8.80 -19.89 6.58
C ASP A 188 -7.71 -20.37 5.60
N PRO A 189 -6.57 -20.89 6.09
CA PRO A 189 -5.46 -21.34 5.24
C PRO A 189 -5.83 -22.53 4.34
N SER A 190 -7.03 -23.11 4.45
CA SER A 190 -7.49 -24.20 3.57
C SER A 190 -7.99 -23.76 2.18
N GLN A 191 -8.04 -22.46 1.91
CA GLN A 191 -8.51 -21.88 0.63
C GLN A 191 -7.37 -21.45 -0.31
N GLU A 192 -6.10 -21.76 0.00
CA GLU A 192 -5.03 -21.66 -0.99
C GLU A 192 -5.26 -22.70 -2.10
N THR A 193 -5.78 -22.27 -3.24
CA THR A 193 -5.67 -23.05 -4.48
C THR A 193 -4.22 -22.97 -4.96
N PRO A 194 -3.46 -24.08 -5.00
CA PRO A 194 -2.14 -24.08 -5.60
C PRO A 194 -2.32 -23.92 -7.11
N GLY A 195 -1.78 -22.83 -7.66
CA GLY A 195 -1.71 -22.63 -9.11
C GLY A 195 -2.68 -21.60 -9.66
N ASP A 196 -2.35 -20.33 -9.45
CA ASP A 196 -2.63 -19.31 -10.46
C ASP A 196 -1.33 -18.52 -10.74
N ASP A 197 -0.29 -19.29 -11.07
CA ASP A 197 0.75 -18.82 -11.97
C ASP A 197 0.21 -18.99 -13.38
N ARG A 198 -0.08 -17.89 -14.08
CA ARG A 198 -0.09 -17.84 -15.55
C ARG A 198 -0.23 -16.42 -16.09
N PRO A 199 0.28 -16.23 -17.31
CA PRO A 199 1.62 -15.75 -17.65
C PRO A 199 1.73 -14.22 -17.70
#